data_AF-A0A934DXM9-F1
#
_entry.id   AF-A0A934DXM9-F1
#
_cell.length_a   1.000
_cell.length_b   1.000
_cell.length_c   1.000
_cell.angle_alpha   90.00
_cell.angle_beta   90.00
_cell.angle_gamma   90.00
#
_symmetry.space_group_name_H-M   'P 1'
#
loop_
_entity.id
_entity.type
_entity.pdbx_description
1 polymer ?
#
loop_
_entity_poly.entity_id
_entity_poly.type
_entity_poly.pdbx_seq_one_letter_code
_entity_poly.pdbx_strand_id
1 'polypeptide(L)'
;MRMRMAEESGLGWTLPLLALAALCASCALNTHGEMAEPEGTGGSSAGSGGMSAGTGGAGGTSQGGSSQGGSSQGGSSQGGSSQGGSSQAGTGGASDAGDDAVSEDVVVGTEDCLNGVDDNADQKVDCDDPQCTKDYLCVPASPAGFGSPGTVKERAIGDPALKCTLDVSATYNGEPSAPKAACACACGAPAGGTCSTTYKAGLWANETCDSTSAWLPNAAIDCEFMGQTVIPASVKANGQPAVATKGTCGSSVTYQPTTPVWGKAADVCASSKVGTCATGVCVPKPTGKPCVVATGDLACSGSYTKKLVYYEAFADTRGCDTTGCVCDPAAGEACQAKIQLFSDSNCQTLLKEIPLVDTCTKTTVAEYAWSEHVVVGTPSGGACAAKGSGTLTGEVSGASPHTACCVP
;
A
#
# COMPACT_ATOMS: atom_id res chain seq x y z
N MET A 1 -27.44 56.07 15.22
CA MET A 1 -27.63 55.10 16.31
C MET A 1 -26.50 54.08 16.25
N ARG A 2 -25.45 54.28 17.05
CA ARG A 2 -24.32 53.36 17.22
C ARG A 2 -24.44 52.83 18.66
N MET A 3 -24.64 51.53 18.83
CA MET A 3 -24.58 50.91 20.15
C MET A 3 -23.18 50.30 20.35
N ARG A 4 -22.50 50.82 21.39
CA ARG A 4 -21.35 50.20 22.04
C ARG A 4 -21.86 49.04 22.90
N MET A 5 -21.19 47.89 22.88
CA MET A 5 -21.29 46.90 23.96
C MET A 5 -19.99 46.90 24.75
N ALA A 6 -20.17 46.77 26.06
CA ALA A 6 -19.21 46.98 27.12
C ALA A 6 -18.36 45.73 27.41
N GLU A 7 -17.21 46.00 28.02
CA GLU A 7 -16.38 45.08 28.80
C GLU A 7 -17.20 44.29 29.84
N GLU A 8 -16.91 43.00 29.97
CA GLU A 8 -16.99 42.31 31.26
C GLU A 8 -15.74 41.46 31.51
N SER A 9 -15.29 41.57 32.75
CA SER A 9 -14.10 41.05 33.40
C SER A 9 -14.15 39.56 33.69
N GLY A 10 -12.95 38.97 33.79
CA GLY A 10 -12.72 37.53 33.89
C GLY A 10 -13.09 36.83 35.20
N LEU A 11 -12.96 35.51 35.15
CA LEU A 11 -12.84 34.59 36.28
C LEU A 11 -12.05 33.37 35.78
N GLY A 12 -10.80 33.26 36.22
CA GLY A 12 -9.93 32.12 35.96
C GLY A 12 -10.30 30.95 36.85
N TRP A 13 -10.48 29.77 36.24
CA TRP A 13 -10.57 28.49 36.92
C TRP A 13 -9.38 27.62 36.52
N THR A 14 -8.51 27.34 37.49
CA THR A 14 -7.46 26.34 37.41
C THR A 14 -8.04 24.97 37.77
N LEU A 15 -8.02 24.03 36.82
CA LEU A 15 -8.34 22.62 37.04
C LEU A 15 -7.04 21.81 37.24
N PRO A 16 -6.94 20.92 38.23
CA PRO A 16 -5.80 20.02 38.36
C PRO A 16 -5.98 18.78 37.47
N LEU A 17 -4.97 18.48 36.64
CA LEU A 17 -4.83 17.19 35.96
C LEU A 17 -4.53 16.10 36.99
N LEU A 18 -5.49 15.19 37.20
CA LEU A 18 -5.27 13.92 37.88
C LEU A 18 -4.66 12.92 36.87
N ALA A 19 -3.49 12.38 37.22
CA ALA A 19 -2.84 11.31 36.48
C ALA A 19 -3.59 9.98 36.69
N LEU A 20 -4.12 9.40 35.62
CA LEU A 20 -4.69 8.05 35.60
C LEU A 20 -3.59 7.06 35.18
N ALA A 21 -3.07 6.30 36.15
CA ALA A 21 -2.22 5.14 35.89
C ALA A 21 -3.11 3.94 35.53
N ALA A 22 -3.04 3.47 34.29
CA ALA A 22 -3.69 2.25 33.83
C ALA A 22 -2.70 1.07 33.90
N LEU A 23 -2.95 0.17 34.84
CA LEU A 23 -2.48 -1.23 34.82
C LEU A 23 -3.09 -1.93 33.59
N CYS A 24 -2.25 -2.53 32.75
CA CYS A 24 -2.66 -3.64 31.89
C CYS A 24 -1.75 -4.83 32.15
N ALA A 25 -2.34 -5.85 32.77
CA ALA A 25 -1.77 -7.16 32.98
C ALA A 25 -1.99 -8.03 31.73
N SER A 26 -0.91 -8.70 31.31
CA SER A 26 -0.84 -10.06 30.76
C SER A 26 -1.92 -10.54 29.78
N CYS A 27 -1.53 -10.66 28.51
CA CYS A 27 -1.97 -11.77 27.63
C CYS A 27 -0.78 -12.68 27.34
N ALA A 28 -0.95 -13.96 27.69
CA ALA A 28 -0.01 -15.04 27.43
C ALA A 28 0.02 -15.37 25.93
N LEU A 29 1.22 -15.43 25.35
CA LEU A 29 1.44 -16.01 24.03
C LEU A 29 1.70 -17.51 24.20
N ASN A 30 0.85 -18.28 23.54
CA ASN A 30 0.91 -19.73 23.42
C ASN A 30 1.93 -20.06 22.30
N THR A 31 3.07 -20.66 22.66
CA THR A 31 4.05 -21.19 21.70
C THR A 31 4.02 -22.72 21.72
N HIS A 32 3.38 -23.30 20.70
CA HIS A 32 3.75 -24.62 20.15
C HIS A 32 4.33 -24.29 18.76
N GLY A 33 5.52 -24.71 18.32
CA GLY A 33 6.32 -25.86 18.74
C GLY A 33 6.27 -26.94 17.66
N GLU A 34 6.81 -26.68 16.47
CA GLU A 34 7.19 -27.74 15.52
C GLU A 34 8.61 -27.48 15.02
N MET A 35 9.51 -28.37 15.41
CA MET A 35 10.89 -28.46 14.96
C MET A 35 10.92 -29.29 13.68
N ALA A 36 11.56 -28.79 12.64
CA ALA A 36 11.99 -29.60 11.50
C ALA A 36 13.53 -29.66 11.52
N GLU A 37 14.05 -30.87 11.65
CA GLU A 37 15.47 -31.21 11.57
C GLU A 37 15.99 -31.08 10.13
N PRO A 38 17.29 -30.79 9.94
CA PRO A 38 17.98 -31.18 8.71
C PRO A 38 18.99 -32.29 8.99
N GLU A 39 18.72 -33.49 8.44
CA GLU A 39 19.77 -34.47 8.19
C GLU A 39 20.62 -34.02 6.98
N GLY A 40 21.94 -34.15 7.14
CA GLY A 40 22.92 -33.73 6.16
C GLY A 40 23.30 -34.78 5.12
N THR A 41 24.18 -34.37 4.21
CA THR A 41 25.25 -35.12 3.50
C THR A 41 25.90 -34.08 2.57
N GLY A 42 27.19 -33.78 2.62
CA GLY A 42 28.33 -34.67 2.45
C GLY A 42 28.83 -34.54 1.01
N GLY A 43 29.93 -33.82 0.77
CA GLY A 43 30.51 -33.72 -0.58
C GLY A 43 31.66 -32.73 -0.70
N SER A 44 32.87 -33.18 -0.37
CA SER A 44 34.13 -32.48 -0.64
C SER A 44 34.53 -32.60 -2.12
N SER A 45 35.05 -31.54 -2.72
CA SER A 45 36.08 -31.66 -3.77
C SER A 45 36.86 -30.36 -3.91
N ALA A 46 38.18 -30.47 -3.71
CA ALA A 46 39.18 -29.47 -4.02
C ALA A 46 39.26 -29.22 -5.54
N GLY A 47 39.62 -28.00 -5.92
CA GLY A 47 39.84 -27.60 -7.30
C GLY A 47 40.52 -26.25 -7.41
N SER A 48 41.83 -26.30 -7.61
CA SER A 48 42.80 -25.22 -7.81
C SER A 48 42.57 -24.35 -9.05
N GLY A 49 42.84 -23.04 -8.90
CA GLY A 49 43.72 -22.24 -9.77
C GLY A 49 43.27 -21.89 -11.19
N GLY A 50 43.53 -20.65 -11.60
CA GLY A 50 43.66 -20.30 -13.01
C GLY A 50 43.21 -18.89 -13.37
N MET A 51 44.18 -17.99 -13.49
CA MET A 51 44.03 -16.71 -14.19
C MET A 51 43.74 -16.94 -15.68
N SER A 52 42.93 -16.10 -16.32
CA SER A 52 43.20 -15.63 -17.69
C SER A 52 42.31 -14.46 -18.08
N ALA A 53 42.98 -13.46 -18.67
CA ALA A 53 42.44 -12.32 -19.37
C ALA A 53 41.98 -12.69 -20.80
N GLY A 54 41.10 -11.87 -21.37
CA GLY A 54 40.78 -11.81 -22.81
C GLY A 54 39.41 -11.16 -23.02
N THR A 55 39.31 -9.86 -23.32
CA THR A 55 39.29 -9.22 -24.66
C THR A 55 38.35 -9.86 -25.69
N GLY A 56 37.35 -9.09 -26.13
CA GLY A 56 37.03 -8.93 -27.57
C GLY A 56 35.72 -9.56 -28.09
N GLY A 57 35.00 -8.78 -28.92
CA GLY A 57 33.93 -9.22 -29.84
C GLY A 57 32.53 -8.82 -29.36
N ALA A 58 31.88 -7.74 -29.82
CA ALA A 58 31.50 -7.30 -31.17
C ALA A 58 30.57 -8.27 -31.92
N GLY A 59 29.34 -7.80 -32.18
CA GLY A 59 28.56 -8.09 -33.39
C GLY A 59 27.61 -9.31 -33.34
N GLY A 60 26.32 -9.07 -33.54
CA GLY A 60 25.36 -10.14 -33.80
C GLY A 60 23.90 -9.69 -33.83
N THR A 61 23.48 -9.04 -34.92
CA THR A 61 22.07 -8.84 -35.29
C THR A 61 21.48 -10.11 -35.91
N SER A 62 20.28 -10.50 -35.48
CA SER A 62 19.31 -11.39 -36.17
C SER A 62 17.95 -11.11 -35.51
N GLN A 63 16.85 -10.67 -36.12
CA GLN A 63 16.19 -10.88 -37.41
C GLN A 63 15.82 -12.34 -37.72
N GLY A 64 14.50 -12.62 -37.66
CA GLY A 64 13.84 -13.75 -38.32
C GLY A 64 13.31 -14.84 -37.38
N GLY A 65 11.97 -15.01 -37.34
CA GLY A 65 11.36 -16.12 -36.61
C GLY A 65 9.83 -16.10 -36.52
N SER A 66 9.14 -15.97 -37.67
CA SER A 66 7.72 -16.31 -37.79
C SER A 66 7.54 -17.84 -37.71
N SER A 67 6.62 -18.32 -36.86
CA SER A 67 6.13 -19.71 -36.93
C SER A 67 4.60 -19.76 -36.80
N GLN A 68 3.99 -20.17 -37.91
CA GLN A 68 2.67 -20.80 -38.00
C GLN A 68 2.68 -22.17 -37.31
N GLY A 69 1.51 -22.60 -36.85
CA GLY A 69 1.17 -24.03 -36.78
C GLY A 69 0.57 -24.47 -35.45
N GLY A 70 -0.71 -24.89 -35.48
CA GLY A 70 -1.36 -25.52 -34.33
C GLY A 70 -2.87 -25.70 -34.50
N SER A 71 -3.29 -26.51 -35.48
CA SER A 71 -4.67 -27.00 -35.64
C SER A 71 -4.83 -28.40 -35.06
N SER A 72 -5.86 -28.60 -34.23
CA SER A 72 -6.42 -29.90 -33.79
C SER A 72 -7.85 -29.60 -33.31
N GLN A 73 -8.96 -29.94 -33.97
CA GLN A 73 -9.47 -31.20 -34.52
C GLN A 73 -9.63 -32.31 -33.47
N GLY A 74 -10.89 -32.61 -33.13
CA GLY A 74 -11.31 -33.86 -32.48
C GLY A 74 -12.44 -33.70 -31.45
N GLY A 75 -13.61 -34.29 -31.71
CA GLY A 75 -14.61 -34.56 -30.68
C GLY A 75 -16.08 -34.55 -31.11
N SER A 76 -16.50 -35.50 -31.96
CA SER A 76 -17.90 -35.77 -32.32
C SER A 76 -18.48 -36.93 -31.50
N SER A 77 -19.67 -36.75 -30.93
CA SER A 77 -20.64 -37.81 -30.53
C SER A 77 -22.02 -37.13 -30.47
N GLN A 78 -23.02 -37.40 -31.31
CA GLN A 78 -23.76 -38.61 -31.68
C GLN A 78 -24.64 -39.18 -30.55
N GLY A 79 -25.97 -39.05 -30.71
CA GLY A 79 -26.97 -39.90 -30.07
C GLY A 79 -28.23 -39.16 -29.59
N GLY A 80 -29.39 -39.43 -30.18
CA GLY A 80 -30.68 -39.06 -29.57
C GLY A 80 -31.83 -38.72 -30.53
N SER A 81 -32.25 -39.69 -31.34
CA SER A 81 -33.50 -39.66 -32.12
C SER A 81 -34.69 -40.14 -31.29
N SER A 82 -35.82 -39.43 -31.32
CA SER A 82 -37.15 -40.01 -31.07
C SER A 82 -38.23 -39.28 -31.86
N GLN A 83 -38.83 -40.05 -32.78
CA GLN A 83 -40.02 -39.77 -33.58
C GLN A 83 -41.31 -39.71 -32.73
N GLY A 84 -42.30 -39.01 -33.28
CA GLY A 84 -43.72 -39.06 -32.94
C GLY A 84 -44.30 -37.65 -33.03
N GLY A 85 -45.12 -37.22 -33.98
CA GLY A 85 -46.05 -37.92 -34.84
C GLY A 85 -47.47 -37.51 -34.46
N SER A 86 -48.09 -36.60 -35.22
CA SER A 86 -49.51 -36.64 -35.58
C SER A 86 -49.93 -35.33 -36.28
N SER A 87 -50.08 -35.44 -37.59
CA SER A 87 -50.95 -34.62 -38.42
C SER A 87 -52.41 -34.76 -37.96
N GLN A 88 -53.10 -33.66 -37.69
CA GLN A 88 -54.56 -33.65 -37.73
C GLN A 88 -55.03 -32.46 -38.56
N ALA A 89 -55.48 -32.80 -39.77
CA ALA A 89 -56.24 -31.94 -40.65
C ALA A 89 -57.59 -31.59 -40.00
N GLY A 90 -58.00 -30.35 -40.19
CA GLY A 90 -59.33 -29.86 -39.83
C GLY A 90 -59.75 -28.77 -40.82
N THR A 91 -60.16 -29.19 -42.01
CA THR A 91 -60.97 -28.40 -42.94
C THR A 91 -62.44 -28.47 -42.52
N GLY A 92 -63.14 -27.34 -42.51
CA GLY A 92 -64.60 -27.29 -42.66
C GLY A 92 -65.27 -26.25 -41.78
N GLY A 93 -65.90 -25.25 -42.41
CA GLY A 93 -66.83 -24.35 -41.74
C GLY A 93 -66.98 -23.00 -42.41
N ALA A 94 -67.62 -22.97 -43.59
CA ALA A 94 -68.14 -21.77 -44.22
C ALA A 94 -69.64 -21.63 -43.88
N SER A 95 -70.04 -20.48 -43.31
CA SER A 95 -71.39 -19.91 -43.07
C SER A 95 -71.28 -19.08 -41.78
N ASP A 96 -71.58 -17.80 -41.62
CA ASP A 96 -72.55 -16.85 -42.19
C ASP A 96 -71.90 -15.44 -42.08
N ALA A 97 -72.00 -14.48 -43.00
CA ALA A 97 -73.22 -13.80 -43.45
C ALA A 97 -74.10 -13.29 -42.29
N GLY A 98 -73.49 -12.59 -41.33
CA GLY A 98 -74.20 -11.81 -40.31
C GLY A 98 -73.62 -10.41 -40.22
N ASP A 99 -74.20 -9.50 -41.00
CA ASP A 99 -74.13 -8.05 -40.76
C ASP A 99 -74.61 -7.76 -39.34
N ASP A 100 -73.70 -7.56 -38.40
CA ASP A 100 -73.99 -6.79 -37.19
C ASP A 100 -72.79 -5.90 -36.92
N ALA A 101 -72.84 -4.74 -37.58
CA ALA A 101 -72.12 -3.55 -37.20
C ALA A 101 -72.62 -3.09 -35.82
N VAL A 102 -72.31 -3.84 -34.77
CA VAL A 102 -72.04 -3.23 -33.48
C VAL A 102 -70.73 -2.48 -33.64
N SER A 103 -70.90 -1.25 -34.14
CA SER A 103 -70.11 -0.11 -33.72
C SER A 103 -70.19 -0.07 -32.19
N GLU A 104 -69.46 -0.97 -31.52
CA GLU A 104 -69.05 -0.75 -30.15
C GLU A 104 -68.33 0.59 -30.22
N ASP A 105 -69.01 1.59 -29.68
CA ASP A 105 -68.46 2.85 -29.24
C ASP A 105 -67.16 2.49 -28.52
N VAL A 106 -66.05 2.53 -29.25
CA VAL A 106 -64.70 2.40 -28.71
C VAL A 106 -64.63 3.56 -27.76
N VAL A 107 -64.95 3.28 -26.50
CA VAL A 107 -64.83 4.26 -25.43
C VAL A 107 -63.36 4.60 -25.46
N VAL A 108 -63.05 5.77 -26.00
CA VAL A 108 -61.72 6.34 -26.07
C VAL A 108 -61.31 6.57 -24.62
N GLY A 109 -60.82 5.49 -24.01
CA GLY A 109 -60.32 5.45 -22.65
C GLY A 109 -59.03 6.24 -22.58
N THR A 110 -58.65 6.61 -21.36
CA THR A 110 -57.27 7.06 -21.13
C THR A 110 -56.35 5.88 -21.39
N GLU A 111 -55.35 6.07 -22.26
CA GLU A 111 -54.35 5.05 -22.60
C GLU A 111 -53.62 4.57 -21.35
N ASP A 112 -53.62 3.25 -21.08
CA ASP A 112 -52.79 2.63 -20.05
C ASP A 112 -51.48 2.16 -20.69
N CYS A 113 -50.52 3.09 -20.69
CA CYS A 113 -49.21 2.97 -21.32
C CYS A 113 -48.29 1.83 -20.83
N LEU A 114 -48.77 0.93 -19.98
CA LEU A 114 -48.00 -0.12 -19.31
C LEU A 114 -48.59 -1.52 -19.46
N ASN A 115 -49.71 -1.69 -20.15
CA ASN A 115 -50.44 -2.96 -20.15
C ASN A 115 -50.14 -3.83 -21.39
N GLY A 116 -49.39 -3.32 -22.38
CA GLY A 116 -49.09 -4.07 -23.60
C GLY A 116 -50.26 -4.14 -24.58
N VAL A 117 -51.28 -3.31 -24.39
CA VAL A 117 -52.51 -3.23 -25.18
C VAL A 117 -52.59 -1.83 -25.80
N ASP A 118 -53.30 -1.72 -26.93
CA ASP A 118 -53.69 -0.46 -27.54
C ASP A 118 -55.09 -0.14 -27.01
N ASP A 119 -55.17 0.69 -25.97
CA ASP A 119 -56.43 0.91 -25.23
C ASP A 119 -57.38 1.87 -25.94
N ASN A 120 -56.87 2.66 -26.89
CA ASN A 120 -57.67 3.61 -27.68
C ASN A 120 -57.92 3.17 -29.14
N ALA A 121 -57.44 1.98 -29.50
CA ALA A 121 -57.60 1.34 -30.80
C ALA A 121 -57.01 2.14 -32.00
N ASP A 122 -55.95 2.92 -31.79
CA ASP A 122 -55.26 3.66 -32.86
C ASP A 122 -54.16 2.87 -33.59
N GLN A 123 -54.07 1.57 -33.27
CA GLN A 123 -53.07 0.59 -33.71
C GLN A 123 -51.65 0.86 -33.21
N LYS A 124 -51.51 1.59 -32.10
CA LYS A 124 -50.23 1.79 -31.42
C LYS A 124 -50.34 1.36 -29.96
N VAL A 125 -49.42 0.49 -29.56
CA VAL A 125 -49.41 -0.10 -28.22
C VAL A 125 -48.43 0.68 -27.34
N ASP A 126 -48.85 1.02 -26.12
CA ASP A 126 -48.02 1.63 -25.07
C ASP A 126 -47.13 2.79 -25.59
N CYS A 127 -45.81 2.64 -25.49
CA CYS A 127 -44.79 3.62 -25.89
C CYS A 127 -44.80 4.01 -27.37
N ASP A 128 -45.40 3.20 -28.24
CA ASP A 128 -45.57 3.56 -29.64
C ASP A 128 -46.75 4.54 -29.83
N ASP A 129 -47.64 4.65 -28.83
CA ASP A 129 -48.75 5.61 -28.78
C ASP A 129 -48.26 7.03 -28.39
N PRO A 130 -48.55 8.07 -29.21
CA PRO A 130 -48.31 9.47 -28.88
C PRO A 130 -48.78 9.93 -27.50
N GLN A 131 -49.88 9.39 -26.97
CA GLN A 131 -50.44 9.69 -25.65
C GLN A 131 -49.48 9.25 -24.53
N CYS A 132 -48.70 8.19 -24.75
CA CYS A 132 -47.74 7.64 -23.79
C CYS A 132 -46.35 8.28 -23.83
N THR A 133 -45.97 8.92 -24.95
CA THR A 133 -44.64 9.53 -25.13
C THR A 133 -44.31 10.68 -24.18
N LYS A 134 -45.32 11.17 -23.44
CA LYS A 134 -45.15 12.18 -22.39
C LYS A 134 -44.32 11.64 -21.24
N ASP A 135 -44.69 10.46 -20.74
CA ASP A 135 -44.15 9.87 -19.50
C ASP A 135 -43.32 8.61 -19.77
N TYR A 136 -43.37 8.05 -20.98
CA TYR A 136 -42.62 6.88 -21.39
C TYR A 136 -41.79 7.12 -22.66
N LEU A 137 -40.75 6.30 -22.82
CA LEU A 137 -39.86 6.33 -23.98
C LEU A 137 -39.55 4.91 -24.43
N CYS A 138 -39.74 4.63 -25.72
CA CYS A 138 -39.22 3.43 -26.35
C CYS A 138 -37.68 3.53 -26.48
N VAL A 139 -36.95 2.63 -25.82
CA VAL A 139 -35.48 2.59 -25.85
C VAL A 139 -34.99 1.24 -26.39
N PRO A 140 -33.83 1.17 -27.05
CA PRO A 140 -33.27 -0.10 -27.52
C PRO A 140 -33.13 -1.12 -26.39
N ALA A 141 -33.42 -2.39 -26.67
CA ALA A 141 -33.23 -3.46 -25.69
C ALA A 141 -31.75 -3.55 -25.24
N SER A 142 -31.52 -3.88 -23.98
CA SER A 142 -30.17 -4.04 -23.44
C SER A 142 -29.42 -5.19 -24.15
N PRO A 143 -28.15 -4.99 -24.53
CA PRO A 143 -27.31 -6.08 -24.99
C PRO A 143 -27.15 -7.17 -23.91
N ALA A 144 -26.86 -8.40 -24.34
CA ALA A 144 -26.61 -9.50 -23.41
C ALA A 144 -25.50 -9.15 -22.41
N GLY A 145 -25.73 -9.41 -21.12
CA GLY A 145 -24.80 -9.11 -20.03
C GLY A 145 -24.99 -7.72 -19.39
N PHE A 146 -25.88 -6.87 -19.92
CA PHE A 146 -26.22 -5.58 -19.33
C PHE A 146 -27.59 -5.62 -18.61
N GLY A 147 -27.73 -4.80 -17.57
CA GLY A 147 -29.00 -4.59 -16.87
C GLY A 147 -30.04 -3.83 -17.69
N SER A 148 -31.22 -3.61 -17.11
CA SER A 148 -32.31 -2.84 -17.74
C SER A 148 -31.87 -1.42 -18.11
N PRO A 149 -32.42 -0.82 -19.18
CA PRO A 149 -32.14 0.57 -19.52
C PRO A 149 -32.50 1.52 -18.39
N GLY A 150 -31.73 2.58 -18.25
CA GLY A 150 -31.86 3.59 -17.21
C GLY A 150 -31.13 4.86 -17.59
N THR A 151 -30.67 5.62 -16.59
CA THR A 151 -29.83 6.80 -16.78
C THR A 151 -28.58 6.76 -15.94
N VAL A 152 -27.54 7.42 -16.43
CA VAL A 152 -26.34 7.72 -15.66
C VAL A 152 -26.19 9.24 -15.57
N LYS A 153 -25.98 9.74 -14.36
CA LYS A 153 -25.69 11.15 -14.12
C LYS A 153 -24.40 11.30 -13.33
N GLU A 154 -23.39 11.94 -13.94
CA GLU A 154 -22.17 12.33 -13.23
C GLU A 154 -22.43 13.56 -12.36
N ARG A 155 -21.78 13.60 -11.19
CA ARG A 155 -21.79 14.74 -10.26
C ARG A 155 -20.44 14.89 -9.54
N ALA A 156 -20.25 16.02 -8.89
CA ALA A 156 -19.07 16.21 -8.05
C ALA A 156 -19.15 15.33 -6.79
N ILE A 157 -17.98 14.94 -6.27
CA ILE A 157 -17.91 14.31 -4.95
C ILE A 157 -18.40 15.31 -3.90
N GLY A 158 -19.32 14.88 -3.04
CA GLY A 158 -19.96 15.71 -2.02
C GLY A 158 -21.33 16.27 -2.41
N ASP A 159 -21.65 16.34 -3.71
CA ASP A 159 -23.02 16.66 -4.13
C ASP A 159 -23.99 15.56 -3.67
N PRO A 160 -25.23 15.88 -3.27
CA PRO A 160 -26.23 14.88 -2.91
C PRO A 160 -26.43 13.87 -4.03
N ALA A 161 -26.51 12.58 -3.67
CA ALA A 161 -26.84 11.53 -4.61
C ALA A 161 -28.20 11.80 -5.27
N LEU A 162 -28.28 11.53 -6.58
CA LEU A 162 -29.52 11.65 -7.33
C LEU A 162 -30.56 10.69 -6.74
N LYS A 163 -31.71 11.23 -6.32
CA LYS A 163 -32.86 10.41 -5.98
C LYS A 163 -33.49 9.91 -7.27
N CYS A 164 -33.28 8.64 -7.58
CA CYS A 164 -33.99 7.98 -8.66
C CYS A 164 -35.47 7.88 -8.27
N THR A 165 -36.36 8.30 -9.17
CA THR A 165 -37.81 8.16 -8.97
C THR A 165 -38.24 6.68 -9.01
N LEU A 166 -37.38 5.81 -9.56
CA LEU A 166 -37.65 4.41 -9.85
C LEU A 166 -36.58 3.54 -9.18
N ASP A 167 -36.96 3.00 -8.03
CA ASP A 167 -36.49 1.87 -7.19
C ASP A 167 -35.02 1.47 -7.07
N VAL A 168 -34.09 1.81 -7.96
CA VAL A 168 -32.67 1.42 -7.82
C VAL A 168 -31.73 2.55 -8.22
N SER A 169 -31.13 3.17 -7.21
CA SER A 169 -29.95 4.03 -7.35
C SER A 169 -28.70 3.25 -6.95
N ALA A 170 -27.78 3.03 -7.88
CA ALA A 170 -26.40 2.67 -7.54
C ALA A 170 -25.51 3.90 -7.70
N THR A 171 -24.54 4.10 -6.81
CA THR A 171 -23.54 5.17 -6.92
C THR A 171 -22.17 4.55 -7.12
N TYR A 172 -21.52 4.93 -8.21
CA TYR A 172 -20.14 4.55 -8.52
C TYR A 172 -19.24 5.78 -8.54
N ASN A 173 -17.93 5.57 -8.60
CA ASN A 173 -16.94 6.64 -8.68
C ASN A 173 -16.29 6.69 -10.06
N GLY A 174 -15.86 7.87 -10.49
CA GLY A 174 -15.00 8.02 -11.68
C GLY A 174 -13.59 7.51 -11.43
N GLU A 175 -12.64 7.86 -12.30
CA GLU A 175 -11.22 7.51 -12.11
C GLU A 175 -10.69 8.12 -10.78
N PRO A 176 -9.92 7.36 -9.97
CA PRO A 176 -9.31 7.91 -8.77
C PRO A 176 -8.18 8.87 -9.15
N SER A 177 -8.09 9.98 -8.42
CA SER A 177 -6.98 10.92 -8.49
C SER A 177 -6.13 10.78 -7.23
N ALA A 178 -4.85 10.50 -7.40
CA ALA A 178 -3.92 10.33 -6.30
C ALA A 178 -2.90 11.47 -6.31
N PRO A 179 -2.88 12.36 -5.29
CA PRO A 179 -1.79 13.31 -5.13
C PRO A 179 -0.45 12.58 -5.11
N LYS A 180 0.63 13.23 -5.56
CA LYS A 180 1.97 12.62 -5.57
C LYS A 180 2.35 12.16 -4.15
N ALA A 181 2.56 10.86 -3.97
CA ALA A 181 3.12 10.30 -2.74
C ALA A 181 4.63 10.57 -2.67
N ALA A 182 5.19 10.55 -1.48
CA ALA A 182 6.62 10.82 -1.26
C ALA A 182 7.31 9.68 -0.51
N CYS A 183 8.60 9.51 -0.82
CA CYS A 183 9.49 8.56 -0.15
C CYS A 183 10.61 9.36 0.53
N ALA A 184 10.68 9.30 1.85
CA ALA A 184 11.73 9.97 2.62
C ALA A 184 12.83 8.97 2.99
N CYS A 185 14.08 9.29 2.64
CA CYS A 185 15.24 8.49 3.03
C CYS A 185 15.63 8.82 4.47
N ALA A 186 15.89 7.79 5.26
CA ALA A 186 16.37 7.90 6.63
C ALA A 186 17.51 6.89 6.87
N CYS A 187 18.43 7.24 7.75
CA CYS A 187 19.55 6.39 8.12
C CYS A 187 19.39 5.88 9.54
N GLY A 188 19.72 4.60 9.74
CA GLY A 188 19.79 4.00 11.07
C GLY A 188 20.96 4.54 11.90
N ALA A 189 21.12 3.99 13.09
CA ALA A 189 22.30 4.24 13.91
C ALA A 189 23.56 3.66 13.24
N PRO A 190 24.73 4.31 13.42
CA PRO A 190 25.97 3.81 12.85
C PRO A 190 26.42 2.52 13.54
N ALA A 191 26.99 1.61 12.76
CA ALA A 191 27.53 0.33 13.23
C ALA A 191 28.85 -0.02 12.53
N GLY A 192 29.63 -0.90 13.15
CA GLY A 192 30.87 -1.43 12.55
C GLY A 192 32.08 -0.48 12.56
N GLY A 193 31.98 0.69 13.19
CA GLY A 193 33.12 1.57 13.39
C GLY A 193 34.16 0.99 14.35
N THR A 194 35.40 1.45 14.26
CA THR A 194 36.49 1.04 15.15
C THR A 194 37.23 2.24 15.72
N CYS A 195 37.78 2.09 16.91
CA CYS A 195 38.59 3.09 17.58
C CYS A 195 40.08 2.77 17.44
N SER A 196 40.89 3.81 17.28
CA SER A 196 42.34 3.72 17.28
C SER A 196 42.86 3.43 18.67
N THR A 197 43.84 2.53 18.76
CA THR A 197 44.57 2.23 19.99
C THR A 197 45.83 3.09 20.16
N THR A 198 46.06 4.08 19.29
CA THR A 198 47.26 4.92 19.33
C THR A 198 47.14 6.02 20.39
N TYR A 199 47.03 5.63 21.66
CA TYR A 199 47.15 6.52 22.81
C TYR A 199 48.02 5.84 23.87
N LYS A 200 48.57 6.65 24.78
CA LYS A 200 49.38 6.12 25.90
C LYS A 200 48.64 6.32 27.19
N ALA A 201 48.44 5.26 27.95
CA ALA A 201 47.99 5.36 29.33
C ALA A 201 49.21 5.32 30.26
N GLY A 202 49.22 6.18 31.28
CA GLY A 202 50.19 6.10 32.35
C GLY A 202 49.53 5.83 33.70
N LEU A 203 50.27 5.21 34.58
CA LEU A 203 49.95 5.07 35.99
C LEU A 203 50.96 5.89 36.81
N TRP A 204 50.47 6.68 37.76
CA TRP A 204 51.29 7.54 38.61
C TRP A 204 51.12 7.21 40.09
N ALA A 205 52.21 7.28 40.84
CA ALA A 205 52.22 7.08 42.29
C ALA A 205 51.73 8.32 43.08
N ASN A 206 51.60 9.47 42.43
CA ASN A 206 51.06 10.69 43.03
C ASN A 206 49.72 11.11 42.41
N GLU A 207 49.05 12.09 43.00
CA GLU A 207 47.70 12.53 42.60
C GLU A 207 47.71 13.56 41.46
N THR A 208 48.89 14.07 41.08
CA THR A 208 49.06 15.21 40.15
C THR A 208 49.58 14.81 38.76
N CYS A 209 49.98 13.55 38.57
CA CYS A 209 50.57 13.03 37.34
C CYS A 209 51.85 13.77 36.90
N ASP A 210 52.63 14.32 37.84
CA ASP A 210 53.85 15.08 37.55
C ASP A 210 55.16 14.31 37.81
N SER A 211 55.08 13.13 38.43
CA SER A 211 56.24 12.26 38.68
C SER A 211 56.54 11.34 37.49
N THR A 212 57.63 10.57 37.61
CA THR A 212 57.91 9.44 36.71
C THR A 212 56.72 8.50 36.69
N SER A 213 56.18 8.24 35.49
CA SER A 213 55.11 7.27 35.27
C SER A 213 55.66 5.95 34.76
N ALA A 214 54.95 4.87 35.09
CA ALA A 214 54.97 3.68 34.26
C ALA A 214 54.02 3.93 33.09
N TRP A 215 54.57 4.14 31.90
CA TRP A 215 53.76 4.17 30.69
C TRP A 215 53.43 2.75 30.28
N LEU A 216 52.14 2.48 30.11
CA LEU A 216 51.67 1.23 29.55
C LEU A 216 52.05 1.19 28.05
N PRO A 217 52.44 0.02 27.50
CA PRO A 217 52.72 -0.11 26.08
C PRO A 217 51.53 0.32 25.21
N ASN A 218 51.80 0.93 24.04
CA ASN A 218 50.83 1.64 23.19
C ASN A 218 49.74 0.77 22.49
N ALA A 219 49.40 -0.41 23.00
CA ALA A 219 48.39 -1.28 22.39
C ALA A 219 47.20 -1.45 23.34
N ALA A 220 46.07 -1.94 22.83
CA ALA A 220 45.11 -2.61 23.70
C ALA A 220 45.86 -3.81 24.31
N ILE A 221 46.10 -3.74 25.61
CA ILE A 221 46.87 -4.76 26.32
C ILE A 221 45.88 -5.83 26.74
N ASP A 222 45.97 -7.02 26.15
CA ASP A 222 45.41 -8.21 26.78
C ASP A 222 46.03 -8.35 28.17
N CYS A 223 45.19 -8.45 29.20
CA CYS A 223 45.54 -8.56 30.63
C CYS A 223 47.04 -8.66 30.95
N GLU A 224 47.66 -7.57 31.41
CA GLU A 224 49.10 -7.56 31.73
C GLU A 224 49.32 -7.48 33.24
N PHE A 225 50.26 -8.31 33.71
CA PHE A 225 50.67 -8.34 35.11
C PHE A 225 51.69 -7.22 35.36
N MET A 226 51.42 -6.33 36.32
CA MET A 226 52.29 -5.18 36.62
C MET A 226 53.65 -5.54 37.24
N GLY A 227 53.89 -6.81 37.57
CA GLY A 227 55.17 -7.27 38.15
C GLY A 227 55.40 -6.86 39.61
N GLN A 228 54.78 -5.76 40.06
CA GLN A 228 54.84 -5.25 41.42
C GLN A 228 53.48 -4.68 41.85
N THR A 229 53.26 -4.67 43.16
CA THR A 229 52.04 -4.16 43.76
C THR A 229 52.03 -2.62 43.71
N VAL A 230 51.42 -2.06 42.67
CA VAL A 230 51.30 -0.59 42.51
C VAL A 230 49.90 -0.16 42.97
N ILE A 231 49.82 0.82 43.86
CA ILE A 231 48.59 1.58 44.11
C ILE A 231 48.72 2.86 43.27
N PRO A 232 48.18 2.90 42.04
CA PRO A 232 48.25 4.13 41.25
C PRO A 232 47.41 5.19 41.96
N ALA A 233 48.03 6.27 42.43
CA ALA A 233 47.28 7.39 43.02
C ALA A 233 46.54 8.18 41.93
N SER A 234 47.00 8.13 40.67
CA SER A 234 46.29 8.72 39.54
C SER A 234 46.58 8.03 38.21
N VAL A 235 45.69 8.29 37.24
CA VAL A 235 45.75 7.83 35.85
C VAL A 235 45.60 9.03 34.93
N LYS A 236 46.35 9.03 33.83
CA LYS A 236 46.22 10.00 32.74
C LYS A 236 46.50 9.31 31.39
N ALA A 237 45.69 9.63 30.39
CA ALA A 237 46.03 9.31 29.00
C ALA A 237 46.79 10.47 28.36
N ASN A 238 47.76 10.17 27.49
CA ASN A 238 48.33 11.13 26.55
C ASN A 238 47.67 10.91 25.19
N GLY A 239 46.75 11.82 24.85
CA GLY A 239 45.84 11.70 23.72
C GLY A 239 44.50 11.08 24.09
N GLN A 240 43.62 10.98 23.10
CA GLN A 240 42.32 10.33 23.20
C GLN A 240 42.22 9.30 22.08
N PRO A 241 41.54 8.16 22.30
CA PRO A 241 41.25 7.25 21.20
C PRO A 241 40.48 8.04 20.12
N ALA A 242 40.96 7.99 18.89
CA ALA A 242 40.29 8.59 17.74
C ALA A 242 39.52 7.52 16.99
N VAL A 243 38.46 7.89 16.26
CA VAL A 243 37.76 6.97 15.36
C VAL A 243 38.73 6.57 14.25
N ALA A 244 39.11 5.29 14.20
CA ALA A 244 40.02 4.74 13.19
C ALA A 244 39.27 4.43 11.90
N THR A 245 38.09 3.81 12.00
CA THR A 245 37.17 3.56 10.89
C THR A 245 35.79 4.02 11.29
N LYS A 246 35.16 4.83 10.43
CA LYS A 246 33.79 5.32 10.65
C LYS A 246 32.77 4.19 10.53
N GLY A 247 31.72 4.24 11.33
CA GLY A 247 30.58 3.35 11.18
C GLY A 247 29.81 3.57 9.87
N THR A 248 29.10 2.55 9.43
CA THR A 248 28.12 2.61 8.35
C THR A 248 26.71 2.57 8.91
N CYS A 249 25.76 3.22 8.24
CA CYS A 249 24.35 3.17 8.62
C CYS A 249 23.55 2.37 7.59
N GLY A 250 22.63 1.54 8.07
CA GLY A 250 21.60 0.96 7.20
C GLY A 250 20.69 2.06 6.66
N SER A 251 20.43 2.05 5.36
CA SER A 251 19.43 2.91 4.75
C SER A 251 18.04 2.36 5.01
N SER A 252 17.09 3.26 5.19
CA SER A 252 15.67 2.95 5.33
C SER A 252 14.87 4.00 4.58
N VAL A 253 13.71 3.61 4.07
CA VAL A 253 12.80 4.56 3.43
C VAL A 253 11.47 4.53 4.16
N THR A 254 10.97 5.71 4.49
CA THR A 254 9.62 5.88 5.03
C THR A 254 8.69 6.29 3.91
N TYR A 255 7.65 5.50 3.69
CA TYR A 255 6.57 5.82 2.78
C TYR A 255 5.61 6.83 3.41
N GLN A 256 5.33 7.92 2.69
CA GLN A 256 4.37 8.95 3.10
C GLN A 256 3.17 8.89 2.13
N PRO A 257 2.16 8.04 2.41
CA PRO A 257 0.99 7.92 1.57
C PRO A 257 0.18 9.20 1.56
N THR A 258 -0.34 9.55 0.39
CA THR A 258 -1.41 10.52 0.22
C THR A 258 -2.71 9.76 -0.06
N THR A 259 -3.79 10.03 0.66
CA THR A 259 -5.06 9.32 0.43
C THR A 259 -5.58 9.62 -0.98
N PRO A 260 -5.87 8.59 -1.82
CA PRO A 260 -6.53 8.81 -3.10
C PRO A 260 -7.92 9.40 -2.92
N VAL A 261 -8.33 10.25 -3.86
CA VAL A 261 -9.66 10.87 -3.88
C VAL A 261 -10.33 10.61 -5.21
N TRP A 262 -11.64 10.43 -5.19
CA TRP A 262 -12.41 10.31 -6.41
C TRP A 262 -12.59 11.67 -7.08
N GLY A 263 -12.45 11.75 -8.40
CA GLY A 263 -12.69 13.00 -9.13
C GLY A 263 -14.18 13.33 -9.28
N LYS A 264 -15.02 12.30 -9.42
CA LYS A 264 -16.46 12.39 -9.68
C LYS A 264 -17.20 11.18 -9.10
N ALA A 265 -18.51 11.31 -8.90
CA ALA A 265 -19.42 10.19 -8.71
C ALA A 265 -20.38 10.08 -9.89
N ALA A 266 -20.91 8.89 -10.11
CA ALA A 266 -21.95 8.61 -11.10
C ALA A 266 -23.10 7.88 -10.41
N ASP A 267 -24.29 8.46 -10.47
CA ASP A 267 -25.51 7.81 -10.00
C ASP A 267 -26.20 7.14 -11.20
N VAL A 268 -26.57 5.88 -11.01
CA VAL A 268 -27.27 5.06 -12.00
C VAL A 268 -28.68 4.83 -11.52
N CYS A 269 -29.65 5.34 -12.27
CA CYS A 269 -31.07 5.08 -12.06
C CYS A 269 -31.54 4.05 -13.08
N ALA A 270 -31.67 2.80 -12.67
CA ALA A 270 -32.26 1.77 -13.52
C ALA A 270 -33.77 2.01 -13.63
N SER A 271 -34.34 1.85 -14.84
CA SER A 271 -35.78 1.88 -15.02
C SER A 271 -36.33 0.46 -15.08
N SER A 272 -37.41 0.20 -14.37
CA SER A 272 -38.19 -1.03 -14.53
C SER A 272 -38.75 -1.08 -15.95
N LYS A 273 -38.62 -2.23 -16.61
CA LYS A 273 -39.30 -2.48 -17.89
C LYS A 273 -40.80 -2.51 -17.62
N VAL A 274 -41.54 -1.67 -18.33
CA VAL A 274 -43.01 -1.61 -18.21
C VAL A 274 -43.73 -2.22 -19.40
N GLY A 275 -43.07 -2.31 -20.57
CA GLY A 275 -43.65 -2.90 -21.78
C GLY A 275 -42.64 -3.16 -22.89
N THR A 276 -43.13 -3.43 -24.09
CA THR A 276 -42.31 -3.57 -25.32
C THR A 276 -42.78 -2.59 -26.39
N CYS A 277 -41.89 -2.19 -27.27
CA CYS A 277 -42.20 -1.30 -28.39
C CYS A 277 -41.48 -1.80 -29.65
N ALA A 278 -41.81 -1.25 -30.83
CA ALA A 278 -41.32 -1.74 -32.11
C ALA A 278 -39.78 -1.89 -32.21
N THR A 279 -39.02 -1.06 -31.50
CA THR A 279 -37.55 -1.04 -31.56
C THR A 279 -36.85 -1.47 -30.26
N GLY A 280 -37.60 -1.89 -29.23
CA GLY A 280 -37.00 -2.30 -27.97
C GLY A 280 -37.98 -2.44 -26.80
N VAL A 281 -37.69 -1.73 -25.72
CA VAL A 281 -38.45 -1.81 -24.46
C VAL A 281 -39.03 -0.45 -24.08
N CYS A 282 -40.25 -0.48 -23.55
CA CYS A 282 -40.90 0.69 -23.00
C CYS A 282 -40.40 0.90 -21.56
N VAL A 283 -39.87 2.10 -21.29
CA VAL A 283 -39.40 2.52 -19.95
C VAL A 283 -39.94 3.89 -19.60
N PRO A 284 -40.14 4.20 -18.31
CA PRO A 284 -40.41 5.58 -17.87
C PRO A 284 -39.37 6.54 -18.43
N LYS A 285 -39.83 7.69 -18.90
CA LYS A 285 -39.03 8.66 -19.64
C LYS A 285 -37.89 9.17 -18.76
N PRO A 286 -36.64 8.87 -19.13
CA PRO A 286 -35.50 9.30 -18.35
C PRO A 286 -35.31 10.82 -18.42
N THR A 287 -34.79 11.43 -17.36
CA THR A 287 -34.36 12.86 -17.37
C THR A 287 -33.05 13.09 -18.15
N GLY A 288 -32.50 12.04 -18.77
CA GLY A 288 -31.21 12.04 -19.47
C GLY A 288 -31.18 11.01 -20.60
N LYS A 289 -29.99 10.77 -21.18
CA LYS A 289 -29.84 9.77 -22.24
C LYS A 289 -30.01 8.35 -21.68
N PRO A 290 -30.68 7.44 -22.41
CA PRO A 290 -30.75 6.05 -22.02
C PRO A 290 -29.36 5.42 -21.94
N CYS A 291 -29.10 4.70 -20.86
CA CYS A 291 -27.88 3.95 -20.62
C CYS A 291 -28.21 2.57 -20.06
N VAL A 292 -27.33 1.61 -20.32
CA VAL A 292 -27.36 0.28 -19.71
C VAL A 292 -26.06 0.06 -18.96
N VAL A 293 -26.10 -0.63 -17.82
CA VAL A 293 -24.94 -0.81 -16.94
C VAL A 293 -24.68 -2.29 -16.69
N ALA A 294 -23.40 -2.66 -16.65
CA ALA A 294 -22.92 -4.01 -16.36
C ALA A 294 -21.66 -3.96 -15.48
N THR A 295 -21.41 -5.03 -14.75
CA THR A 295 -20.15 -5.23 -14.02
C THR A 295 -19.04 -5.62 -14.99
N GLY A 296 -17.84 -5.11 -14.76
CA GLY A 296 -16.66 -5.28 -15.60
C GLY A 296 -16.38 -4.08 -16.51
N ASP A 297 -15.18 -4.07 -17.09
CA ASP A 297 -14.81 -3.16 -18.18
C ASP A 297 -15.18 -3.82 -19.53
N LEU A 298 -16.43 -3.66 -19.94
CA LEU A 298 -17.02 -4.34 -21.11
C LEU A 298 -17.01 -3.43 -22.35
N ALA A 299 -17.06 -4.04 -23.53
CA ALA A 299 -17.28 -3.31 -24.77
C ALA A 299 -18.76 -2.96 -24.94
N CYS A 300 -19.03 -1.74 -25.41
CA CYS A 300 -20.38 -1.29 -25.74
C CYS A 300 -20.78 -1.79 -27.14
N SER A 301 -22.06 -2.15 -27.33
CA SER A 301 -22.57 -2.74 -28.57
C SER A 301 -24.00 -2.29 -28.90
N GLY A 302 -24.43 -2.51 -30.14
CA GLY A 302 -25.75 -2.11 -30.63
C GLY A 302 -25.90 -0.58 -30.66
N SER A 303 -27.04 -0.08 -30.18
CA SER A 303 -27.35 1.36 -30.14
C SER A 303 -26.68 2.11 -28.99
N TYR A 304 -26.14 1.39 -28.00
CA TYR A 304 -25.43 1.97 -26.87
C TYR A 304 -23.94 2.00 -27.20
N THR A 305 -23.46 3.08 -27.84
CA THR A 305 -22.06 3.15 -28.34
C THR A 305 -21.14 4.02 -27.48
N LYS A 306 -21.70 4.86 -26.60
CA LYS A 306 -20.90 5.70 -25.71
C LYS A 306 -20.54 4.94 -24.44
N LYS A 307 -19.25 4.57 -24.32
CA LYS A 307 -18.70 3.88 -23.15
C LYS A 307 -18.29 4.85 -22.04
N LEU A 308 -18.68 4.54 -20.81
CA LEU A 308 -18.25 5.19 -19.57
C LEU A 308 -17.87 4.08 -18.58
N VAL A 309 -16.75 4.24 -17.86
CA VAL A 309 -16.29 3.27 -16.86
C VAL A 309 -16.25 3.95 -15.50
N TYR A 310 -16.80 3.26 -14.50
CA TYR A 310 -16.86 3.70 -13.11
C TYR A 310 -16.37 2.57 -12.19
N TYR A 311 -16.09 2.89 -10.94
CA TYR A 311 -15.48 1.95 -9.98
C TYR A 311 -16.16 2.01 -8.62
N GLU A 312 -16.25 0.87 -7.95
CA GLU A 312 -16.74 0.78 -6.56
C GLU A 312 -15.61 1.02 -5.54
N ALA A 313 -14.38 0.64 -5.90
CA ALA A 313 -13.21 0.74 -5.05
C ALA A 313 -11.98 1.19 -5.86
N PHE A 314 -10.89 1.52 -5.20
CA PHE A 314 -9.58 1.69 -5.85
C PHE A 314 -8.58 0.72 -5.23
N ALA A 315 -7.58 0.34 -6.01
CA ALA A 315 -6.38 -0.34 -5.53
C ALA A 315 -5.25 0.68 -5.42
N ASP A 316 -4.60 0.73 -4.26
CA ASP A 316 -3.40 1.53 -4.04
C ASP A 316 -2.22 0.60 -3.80
N THR A 317 -1.40 0.43 -4.83
CA THR A 317 -0.20 -0.42 -4.79
C THR A 317 1.06 0.41 -4.57
N ARG A 318 0.91 1.71 -4.27
CA ARG A 318 2.05 2.59 -4.11
C ARG A 318 2.89 2.18 -2.91
N GLY A 319 4.19 2.18 -3.11
CA GLY A 319 5.18 1.86 -2.09
C GLY A 319 6.48 2.60 -2.34
N CYS A 320 7.44 2.40 -1.45
CA CYS A 320 8.78 2.95 -1.62
C CYS A 320 9.81 1.84 -1.77
N ASP A 321 10.59 1.94 -2.83
CA ASP A 321 11.83 1.19 -2.95
C ASP A 321 12.99 1.99 -2.32
N THR A 322 13.92 1.25 -1.72
CA THR A 322 15.17 1.75 -1.14
C THR A 322 16.19 2.17 -2.21
N THR A 323 15.99 1.79 -3.47
CA THR A 323 16.84 2.22 -4.58
C THR A 323 16.93 3.76 -4.63
N GLY A 324 18.14 4.28 -4.45
CA GLY A 324 18.44 5.72 -4.42
C GLY A 324 18.57 6.33 -3.03
N CYS A 325 18.25 5.59 -1.96
CA CYS A 325 18.48 6.00 -0.58
C CYS A 325 19.85 5.49 -0.10
N VAL A 326 20.79 6.41 0.09
CA VAL A 326 22.16 6.12 0.51
C VAL A 326 22.46 6.91 1.78
N CYS A 327 23.18 6.29 2.71
CA CYS A 327 23.66 6.95 3.92
C CYS A 327 25.12 7.31 3.78
N ASP A 328 25.48 8.54 4.13
CA ASP A 328 26.89 8.91 4.31
C ASP A 328 27.51 8.09 5.45
N PRO A 329 28.84 7.91 5.46
CA PRO A 329 29.55 7.40 6.63
C PRO A 329 29.24 8.24 7.87
N ALA A 330 29.24 7.61 9.03
CA ALA A 330 28.91 8.25 10.30
C ALA A 330 29.78 9.49 10.57
N ALA A 331 29.15 10.54 11.09
CA ALA A 331 29.82 11.75 11.54
C ALA A 331 29.52 12.01 13.02
N GLY A 332 30.50 12.58 13.74
CA GLY A 332 30.35 12.90 15.17
C GLY A 332 30.45 11.68 16.10
N GLU A 333 30.95 10.54 15.62
CA GLU A 333 31.28 9.40 16.48
C GLU A 333 32.42 9.78 17.44
N ALA A 334 32.33 9.30 18.68
CA ALA A 334 33.38 9.46 19.67
C ALA A 334 33.83 8.09 20.19
N CYS A 335 35.14 7.96 20.38
CA CYS A 335 35.75 6.80 20.99
C CYS A 335 35.95 7.06 22.47
N GLN A 336 35.69 6.03 23.28
CA GLN A 336 35.99 6.03 24.70
C GLN A 336 36.92 4.88 25.01
N ALA A 337 37.86 5.12 25.90
CA ALA A 337 38.72 4.10 26.45
C ALA A 337 38.66 4.13 27.97
N LYS A 338 38.94 3.00 28.59
CA LYS A 338 38.96 2.84 30.04
C LYS A 338 40.10 1.92 30.45
N ILE A 339 40.70 2.21 31.60
CA ILE A 339 41.57 1.25 32.28
C ILE A 339 40.72 0.47 33.27
N GLN A 340 40.85 -0.84 33.24
CA GLN A 340 40.33 -1.74 34.23
C GLN A 340 41.50 -2.23 35.09
N LEU A 341 41.39 -2.05 36.40
CA LEU A 341 42.34 -2.54 37.41
C LEU A 341 41.76 -3.79 38.05
N PHE A 342 42.58 -4.82 38.27
CA PHE A 342 42.15 -6.10 38.83
C PHE A 342 42.98 -6.49 40.06
N SER A 343 42.38 -7.26 40.97
CA SER A 343 43.05 -7.76 42.18
C SER A 343 43.78 -9.09 41.98
N ASP A 344 43.68 -9.68 40.79
CA ASP A 344 44.36 -10.91 40.42
C ASP A 344 45.22 -10.70 39.18
N SER A 345 46.11 -11.64 38.88
CA SER A 345 47.04 -11.55 37.74
C SER A 345 46.41 -11.99 36.40
N ASN A 346 45.16 -12.45 36.40
CA ASN A 346 44.48 -13.00 35.22
C ASN A 346 43.22 -12.20 34.80
N CYS A 347 43.08 -11.00 35.35
CA CYS A 347 42.03 -10.02 35.05
C CYS A 347 40.61 -10.59 35.18
N GLN A 348 40.37 -11.39 36.22
CA GLN A 348 39.04 -11.96 36.49
C GLN A 348 38.26 -11.10 37.49
N THR A 349 38.94 -10.56 38.51
CA THR A 349 38.32 -9.81 39.61
C THR A 349 38.54 -8.32 39.42
N LEU A 350 37.59 -7.67 38.72
CA LEU A 350 37.61 -6.24 38.47
C LEU A 350 37.52 -5.46 39.80
N LEU A 351 38.54 -4.67 40.11
CA LEU A 351 38.54 -3.74 41.23
C LEU A 351 37.89 -2.41 40.84
N LYS A 352 38.34 -1.85 39.72
CA LYS A 352 37.94 -0.49 39.33
C LYS A 352 38.03 -0.31 37.83
N GLU A 353 37.06 0.44 37.30
CA GLU A 353 37.08 0.97 35.96
C GLU A 353 37.26 2.48 36.01
N ILE A 354 38.22 2.99 35.22
CA ILE A 354 38.62 4.38 35.19
C ILE A 354 38.55 4.88 33.73
N PRO A 355 37.67 5.83 33.40
CA PRO A 355 37.64 6.45 32.08
C PRO A 355 38.97 7.12 31.76
N LEU A 356 39.48 6.90 30.56
CA LEU A 356 40.73 7.52 30.11
C LEU A 356 40.47 8.91 29.54
N VAL A 357 40.88 9.92 30.29
CA VAL A 357 40.84 11.33 29.91
C VAL A 357 42.26 11.92 29.90
N ASP A 358 42.46 13.01 29.16
CA ASP A 358 43.75 13.75 29.10
C ASP A 358 43.98 14.65 30.35
N THR A 359 43.14 14.47 31.37
CA THR A 359 43.31 15.12 32.67
C THR A 359 43.73 14.09 33.71
N CYS A 360 44.66 14.46 34.58
CA CYS A 360 45.07 13.61 35.68
C CYS A 360 43.86 13.28 36.56
N THR A 361 43.51 12.00 36.63
CA THR A 361 42.35 11.52 37.37
C THR A 361 42.85 10.73 38.56
N LYS A 362 42.61 11.26 39.77
CA LYS A 362 42.91 10.56 41.01
C LYS A 362 42.15 9.24 41.06
N THR A 363 42.85 8.16 41.38
CA THR A 363 42.19 6.89 41.68
C THR A 363 41.92 6.79 43.18
N THR A 364 40.84 6.12 43.55
CA THR A 364 40.50 5.86 44.95
C THR A 364 40.56 4.36 45.25
N VAL A 365 41.44 3.61 44.57
CA VAL A 365 41.59 2.18 44.88
C VAL A 365 42.28 2.05 46.24
N ALA A 366 41.54 1.57 47.23
CA ALA A 366 42.08 1.30 48.57
C ALA A 366 42.87 -0.02 48.63
N GLU A 367 42.74 -0.84 47.58
CA GLU A 367 43.35 -2.15 47.44
C GLU A 367 44.40 -2.15 46.33
N TYR A 368 45.35 -3.06 46.48
CA TYR A 368 46.42 -3.30 45.54
C TYR A 368 45.89 -3.91 44.24
N ALA A 369 46.18 -3.25 43.11
CA ALA A 369 45.95 -3.81 41.78
C ALA A 369 47.16 -4.66 41.36
N TRP A 370 46.90 -5.82 40.77
CA TRP A 370 47.91 -6.79 40.33
C TRP A 370 48.05 -6.85 38.81
N SER A 371 46.99 -6.51 38.09
CA SER A 371 47.01 -6.40 36.63
C SER A 371 46.13 -5.24 36.14
N GLU A 372 46.40 -4.84 34.90
CA GLU A 372 45.53 -3.94 34.15
C GLU A 372 45.06 -4.54 32.84
N HIS A 373 43.93 -4.02 32.38
CA HIS A 373 43.45 -4.21 31.03
C HIS A 373 42.95 -2.86 30.51
N VAL A 374 43.52 -2.43 29.38
CA VAL A 374 43.05 -1.22 28.70
C VAL A 374 42.00 -1.63 27.67
N VAL A 375 40.75 -1.23 27.92
CA VAL A 375 39.63 -1.55 27.03
C VAL A 375 39.29 -0.32 26.19
N VAL A 376 39.41 -0.46 24.88
CA VAL A 376 38.91 0.53 23.92
C VAL A 376 37.52 0.11 23.49
N GLY A 377 36.52 0.96 23.74
CA GLY A 377 35.15 0.71 23.29
C GLY A 377 35.01 0.84 21.77
N THR A 378 33.89 0.38 21.23
CA THR A 378 33.48 0.77 19.88
C THR A 378 33.12 2.26 19.86
N PRO A 379 33.25 2.95 18.71
CA PRO A 379 32.73 4.29 18.58
C PRO A 379 31.26 4.33 18.99
N SER A 380 30.88 5.39 19.71
CA SER A 380 29.50 5.60 20.16
C SER A 380 29.02 6.99 19.77
N GLY A 381 27.71 7.15 19.66
CA GLY A 381 27.08 8.38 19.16
C GLY A 381 27.20 8.53 17.65
N GLY A 382 27.17 9.78 17.18
CA GLY A 382 27.19 10.12 15.77
C GLY A 382 25.85 9.89 15.04
N ALA A 383 25.80 10.37 13.81
CA ALA A 383 24.67 10.17 12.90
C ALA A 383 25.16 10.09 11.45
N CYS A 384 24.41 9.39 10.61
CA CYS A 384 24.61 9.42 9.17
C CYS A 384 23.65 10.40 8.52
N ALA A 385 24.16 11.22 7.61
CA ALA A 385 23.31 12.05 6.78
C ALA A 385 22.69 11.18 5.68
N ALA A 386 21.36 11.20 5.58
CA ALA A 386 20.65 10.56 4.48
C ALA A 386 20.86 11.36 3.19
N LYS A 387 21.11 10.67 2.09
CA LYS A 387 21.23 11.23 0.74
C LYS A 387 20.28 10.54 -0.23
N GLY A 388 19.75 11.34 -1.15
CA GLY A 388 18.79 10.90 -2.15
C GLY A 388 17.38 10.78 -1.60
N SER A 389 16.53 10.10 -2.37
CA SER A 389 15.15 9.78 -2.02
C SER A 389 14.88 8.34 -2.40
N GLY A 390 13.98 7.68 -1.68
CA GLY A 390 13.43 6.43 -2.17
C GLY A 390 12.69 6.64 -3.50
N THR A 391 12.60 5.59 -4.30
CA THR A 391 11.83 5.63 -5.55
C THR A 391 10.40 5.19 -5.26
N LEU A 392 9.42 6.00 -5.66
CA LEU A 392 8.01 5.62 -5.56
C LEU A 392 7.73 4.54 -6.61
N THR A 393 7.22 3.40 -6.16
CA THR A 393 6.78 2.29 -7.01
C THR A 393 5.27 2.14 -6.93
N GLY A 394 4.68 1.42 -7.89
CA GLY A 394 3.24 1.16 -7.94
C GLY A 394 2.41 2.37 -8.36
N GLU A 395 1.09 2.19 -8.35
CA GLU A 395 0.13 3.19 -8.80
C GLU A 395 -1.20 3.08 -8.05
N VAL A 396 -2.07 4.07 -8.28
CA VAL A 396 -3.47 4.01 -7.86
C VAL A 396 -4.31 3.79 -9.10
N SER A 397 -5.17 2.78 -9.06
CA SER A 397 -6.08 2.44 -10.15
C SER A 397 -7.48 2.14 -9.62
N GLY A 398 -8.49 2.34 -10.45
CA GLY A 398 -9.85 1.90 -10.14
C GLY A 398 -9.93 0.37 -10.04
N ALA A 399 -10.73 -0.12 -9.10
CA ALA A 399 -11.00 -1.54 -8.85
C ALA A 399 -12.51 -1.80 -8.89
N SER A 400 -12.90 -3.04 -9.23
CA SER A 400 -14.30 -3.42 -9.47
C SER A 400 -14.97 -2.48 -10.49
N PRO A 401 -14.54 -2.51 -11.77
CA PRO A 401 -15.09 -1.63 -12.79
C PRO A 401 -16.55 -1.97 -13.10
N HIS A 402 -17.34 -0.95 -13.42
CA HIS A 402 -18.68 -1.03 -13.98
C HIS A 402 -18.70 -0.22 -15.26
N THR A 403 -19.24 -0.81 -16.32
CA THR A 403 -19.38 -0.14 -17.62
C THR A 403 -20.80 0.33 -17.80
N ALA A 404 -20.97 1.63 -18.06
CA ALA A 404 -22.19 2.19 -18.59
C ALA A 404 -22.04 2.42 -20.10
N CYS A 405 -22.95 1.84 -20.87
CA CYS A 405 -23.07 2.08 -22.30
C CYS A 405 -24.31 2.93 -22.55
N CYS A 406 -24.12 4.12 -23.11
CA CYS A 406 -25.21 5.07 -23.35
C CYS A 406 -25.45 5.26 -24.86
N VAL A 407 -26.69 5.62 -25.20
CA VAL A 407 -27.03 6.11 -26.54
C VAL A 407 -26.28 7.45 -26.77
N PRO A 408 -25.64 7.67 -27.94
CA PRO A 408 -24.73 8.78 -28.19
C PRO A 408 -25.32 10.18 -28.01
#